data_AF-A0A6N4XDY1-F1
#
_entry.id   AF-A0A6N4XDY1-F1
#
_cell.length_a   1.000
_cell.length_b   1.000
_cell.length_c   1.000
_cell.angle_alpha   90.00
_cell.angle_beta   90.00
_cell.angle_gamma   90.00
#
_symmetry.space_group_name_H-M   'P 1'
#
loop_
_entity.id
_entity.type
_entity.pdbx_description
1 polymer ?
#
loop_
_entity_poly.entity_id
_entity_poly.type
_entity_poly.pdbx_seq_one_letter_code
_entity_poly.pdbx_strand_id
1 'polypeptide(L)'
;MGYRSLETKIEKWKVLSSHIGRRSFASNFYGKIPTSLLMQATGHSSEQMFLRYINPVDKERILSLSTYFDKVYTERNIRNSHYNFL
;
A
#
# COMPACT_ATOMS: atom_id res chain seq x y z
N MET A 1 -7.09 -20.33 4.12
CA MET A 1 -7.22 -20.05 2.68
C MET A 1 -6.16 -19.01 2.31
N GLY A 2 -5.16 -19.38 1.50
CA GLY A 2 -4.03 -18.50 1.19
C GLY A 2 -4.40 -17.42 0.16
N TYR A 3 -3.90 -16.20 0.36
CA TYR A 3 -3.98 -15.13 -0.63
C TYR A 3 -3.11 -15.51 -1.83
N ARG A 4 -3.72 -15.98 -2.92
CA ARG A 4 -3.02 -16.22 -4.18
C ARG A 4 -2.92 -14.90 -4.94
N SER A 5 -1.74 -14.30 -4.98
CA SER A 5 -1.43 -13.19 -5.87
C SER A 5 -1.36 -13.72 -7.31
N LEU A 6 -2.23 -13.23 -8.19
CA LEU A 6 -2.17 -13.50 -9.62
C LEU A 6 -1.32 -12.42 -10.28
N GLU A 7 -0.26 -12.82 -10.97
CA GLU A 7 0.54 -11.91 -11.79
C GLU A 7 -0.20 -11.66 -13.11
N THR A 8 -0.43 -10.39 -13.43
CA THR A 8 -1.15 -10.00 -14.65
C THR A 8 -0.56 -8.73 -15.23
N LYS A 9 -0.49 -8.65 -16.56
CA LYS A 9 0.03 -7.49 -17.29
C LYS A 9 -1.12 -6.60 -17.73
N ILE A 10 -1.41 -5.59 -16.91
CA ILE A 10 -2.51 -4.64 -17.12
C ILE A 10 -2.02 -3.21 -16.92
N GLU A 11 -2.65 -2.27 -17.61
CA GLU A 11 -2.35 -0.86 -17.46
C GLU A 11 -2.73 -0.39 -16.06
N LYS A 12 -1.84 0.37 -15.40
CA LYS A 12 -2.01 0.79 -14.00
C LYS A 12 -3.36 1.45 -13.74
N TRP A 13 -3.84 2.28 -14.66
CA TRP A 13 -5.11 2.99 -14.50
C TRP A 13 -6.34 2.07 -14.46
N LYS A 14 -6.25 0.86 -15.03
CA LYS A 14 -7.35 -0.13 -15.01
C LYS A 14 -7.57 -0.77 -13.64
N VAL A 15 -6.58 -0.70 -12.75
CA VAL A 15 -6.67 -1.25 -11.38
C VAL A 15 -6.87 -0.20 -10.30
N LEU A 16 -6.76 1.08 -10.64
CA LEU A 16 -6.99 2.16 -9.71
C LEU A 16 -8.49 2.38 -9.53
N SER A 17 -8.99 2.20 -8.32
CA SER A 17 -10.37 2.53 -7.95
C SER A 17 -10.45 3.84 -7.19
N SER A 18 -11.65 4.45 -7.15
CA SER A 18 -11.91 5.64 -6.33
C SER A 18 -11.58 5.42 -4.85
N HIS A 19 -11.73 4.18 -4.36
CA HIS A 19 -11.34 3.84 -2.99
C HIS A 19 -9.84 4.03 -2.76
N ILE A 20 -8.99 3.55 -3.69
CA ILE A 20 -7.53 3.71 -3.64
C ILE A 20 -7.16 5.20 -3.61
N GLY A 21 -7.72 5.99 -4.54
CA GLY A 21 -7.44 7.42 -4.63
C GLY A 21 -7.79 8.17 -3.34
N ARG A 22 -8.97 7.88 -2.77
CA ARG A 22 -9.43 8.47 -1.51
C ARG A 22 -8.51 8.13 -0.33
N ARG A 23 -8.04 6.88 -0.26
CA ARG A 23 -7.06 6.47 0.78
C ARG A 23 -5.77 7.25 0.63
N SER A 24 -5.18 7.24 -0.57
CA SER A 24 -3.91 7.92 -0.84
C SER A 24 -3.99 9.42 -0.55
N PHE A 25 -5.10 10.06 -0.92
CA PHE A 25 -5.34 11.47 -0.60
C PHE A 25 -5.36 11.73 0.91
N ALA A 26 -6.17 10.98 1.66
CA ALA A 26 -6.24 11.14 3.12
C ALA A 26 -4.87 10.97 3.80
N SER A 27 -4.11 9.92 3.44
CA SER A 27 -2.81 9.63 4.05
C SER A 27 -1.74 10.68 3.70
N ASN A 28 -1.67 11.14 2.44
CA ASN A 28 -0.60 12.04 1.99
C ASN A 28 -0.70 13.48 2.52
N PHE A 29 -1.93 13.90 2.82
CA PHE A 29 -2.25 15.26 3.26
C PHE A 29 -2.55 15.35 4.76
N TYR A 30 -2.62 14.22 5.48
CA TYR A 30 -2.74 14.23 6.93
C TYR A 30 -1.57 15.01 7.57
N GLY A 31 -1.89 15.85 8.55
CA GLY A 31 -0.93 16.77 9.18
C GLY A 31 -0.54 17.99 8.33
N LYS A 32 -0.98 18.07 7.05
CA LYS A 32 -0.77 19.23 6.17
C LYS A 32 -2.05 20.03 5.94
N ILE A 33 -3.20 19.35 5.88
CA ILE A 33 -4.54 19.95 5.78
C ILE A 33 -5.27 19.68 7.10
N PRO A 34 -6.09 20.63 7.61
CA PRO A 34 -6.94 20.38 8.77
C PRO A 34 -7.77 19.10 8.64
N THR A 35 -7.72 18.25 9.66
CA THR A 35 -8.38 16.93 9.69
C THR A 35 -9.87 17.01 9.32
N SER A 36 -10.58 18.02 9.81
CA SER A 36 -12.01 18.22 9.51
C SER A 36 -12.28 18.41 8.02
N LEU A 37 -11.42 19.14 7.30
CA LEU A 37 -11.56 19.36 5.86
C LEU A 37 -11.22 18.10 5.07
N LEU A 38 -10.17 17.36 5.49
CA LEU A 38 -9.85 16.07 4.89
C LEU A 38 -10.99 15.07 5.07
N MET A 39 -11.60 15.02 6.25
CA MET A 39 -12.73 14.14 6.54
C MET A 39 -13.96 14.47 5.68
N GLN A 40 -14.29 15.75 5.49
CA GLN A 40 -15.36 16.16 4.56
C GLN A 40 -15.05 15.73 3.13
N ALA A 41 -13.85 16.04 2.63
CA ALA A 41 -13.45 15.71 1.26
C ALA A 41 -13.45 14.20 0.98
N THR A 42 -13.23 13.39 2.02
CA THR A 42 -13.15 11.93 1.91
C THR A 42 -14.39 11.20 2.43
N GLY A 43 -15.44 11.93 2.82
CA GLY A 43 -16.72 11.37 3.24
C GLY A 43 -16.67 10.51 4.50
N HIS A 44 -15.77 10.82 5.45
CA HIS A 44 -15.69 10.08 6.71
C HIS A 44 -16.64 10.68 7.75
N SER A 45 -17.56 9.85 8.25
CA SER A 45 -18.55 10.24 9.27
C SER A 45 -17.97 10.39 10.67
N SER A 46 -16.84 9.74 10.97
CA SER A 46 -16.18 9.79 12.29
C SER A 46 -14.66 9.82 12.17
N GLU A 47 -14.01 10.43 13.16
CA GLU A 47 -12.55 10.53 13.22
C GLU A 47 -11.90 9.16 13.39
N GLN A 48 -12.53 8.25 14.13
CA GLN A 48 -12.09 6.85 14.20
C GLN A 48 -12.07 6.17 12.84
N MET A 49 -13.05 6.42 11.97
CA MET A 49 -13.05 5.88 10.61
C MET A 49 -11.91 6.49 9.78
N PHE A 50 -11.69 7.80 9.92
CA PHE A 50 -10.61 8.53 9.25
C PHE A 50 -9.21 8.05 9.68
N LEU A 51 -8.99 7.84 10.98
CA LEU A 51 -7.71 7.36 11.52
C LEU A 51 -7.34 5.96 11.02
N ARG A 52 -8.29 5.11 10.60
CA ARG A 52 -7.98 3.83 9.94
C ARG A 52 -7.25 3.98 8.60
N TYR A 53 -7.31 5.15 7.98
CA TYR A 53 -6.62 5.47 6.73
C TYR A 53 -5.25 6.10 6.95
N ILE A 54 -4.99 6.57 8.16
CA ILE A 54 -3.69 7.10 8.57
C ILE A 54 -3.01 5.96 9.29
N ASN A 55 -2.18 5.23 8.56
CA ASN A 55 -1.39 4.15 9.15
C ASN A 55 -0.46 4.78 10.19
N PRO A 56 -0.62 4.54 11.50
CA PRO A 56 0.35 4.99 12.48
C PRO A 56 1.68 4.31 12.13
N VAL A 57 2.72 5.12 11.97
CA VAL A 57 4.05 4.65 11.56
C VAL A 57 4.64 3.82 12.69
N ASP A 58 4.43 2.51 12.64
CA ASP A 58 5.18 1.54 13.44
C ASP A 58 6.50 1.25 12.71
N LYS A 59 7.57 1.90 13.16
CA LYS A 59 8.89 1.82 12.53
C LYS A 59 9.45 0.40 12.51
N GLU A 60 9.25 -0.38 13.57
CA GLU A 60 9.73 -1.77 13.64
C GLU A 60 8.97 -2.66 12.66
N ARG A 61 7.66 -2.45 12.55
CA ARG A 61 6.83 -3.17 11.59
C ARG A 61 7.18 -2.83 10.14
N ILE A 62 7.57 -1.58 9.86
CA ILE A 62 8.05 -1.15 8.54
C ILE A 62 9.40 -1.80 8.22
N LEU A 63 10.33 -1.79 9.17
CA LEU A 63 11.66 -2.36 8.99
C LEU A 63 11.60 -3.87 8.75
N SER A 64 10.84 -4.60 9.56
CA SER A 64 10.64 -6.05 9.38
C SER A 64 9.98 -6.39 8.04
N LEU A 65 9.00 -5.59 7.60
CA LEU A 65 8.37 -5.75 6.29
C LEU A 65 9.37 -5.48 5.14
N SER A 66 10.21 -4.44 5.25
CA SER A 66 11.25 -4.13 4.26
C SER A 66 12.22 -5.30 4.10
N THR A 67 12.78 -5.79 5.22
CA THR A 67 13.70 -6.92 5.23
C THR A 67 13.09 -8.17 4.59
N TYR A 68 11.81 -8.43 4.84
CA TYR A 68 11.11 -9.55 4.22
C TYR A 68 10.94 -9.37 2.71
N PHE A 69 10.55 -8.19 2.25
CA PHE A 69 10.45 -7.89 0.82
C PHE A 69 11.80 -8.05 0.11
N ASP A 70 12.88 -7.49 0.66
CA ASP A 70 14.23 -7.59 0.10
C ASP A 70 14.66 -9.05 -0.08
N LYS A 71 14.39 -9.90 0.93
CA LYS A 71 14.62 -11.34 0.85
C LYS A 71 13.82 -11.99 -0.28
N VAL A 72 12.51 -11.73 -0.36
CA VAL A 72 11.63 -12.31 -1.40
C VAL A 72 12.05 -11.88 -2.81
N TYR A 73 12.44 -10.62 -2.99
CA TYR A 73 12.94 -10.11 -4.28
C TYR A 73 14.29 -10.73 -4.66
N THR A 74 15.22 -10.85 -3.70
CA THR A 74 16.52 -11.50 -3.90
C THR A 74 16.33 -12.95 -4.33
N GLU A 75 15.50 -13.72 -3.63
CA GLU A 75 15.20 -15.11 -3.98
C GLU A 75 14.51 -15.26 -5.35
N ARG A 76 13.62 -14.33 -5.72
CA ARG A 76 13.01 -14.31 -7.06
C ARG A 76 14.05 -14.04 -8.15
N ASN A 77 14.94 -13.07 -7.95
CA ASN A 77 15.99 -12.73 -8.90
C ASN A 77 16.97 -13.89 -9.09
N ILE A 78 17.36 -14.57 -8.01
CA ILE A 78 18.22 -15.77 -8.07
C ILE A 78 17.55 -16.88 -8.88
N ARG A 79 16.27 -17.19 -8.61
CA ARG A 79 15.52 -18.19 -9.38
C ARG A 79 15.43 -17.82 -10.86
N ASN A 80 15.07 -16.59 -11.18
CA ASN A 80 14.97 -16.14 -12.57
C ASN A 80 16.34 -16.16 -13.29
N SER A 81 17.44 -15.85 -12.59
CA SER A 81 18.79 -15.96 -13.15
C SER A 81 19.20 -17.42 -13.41
N HIS A 82 18.85 -18.35 -12.52
CA HIS A 82 19.12 -19.78 -12.70
C HIS A 82 18.40 -20.37 -13.93
N TYR A 83 17.15 -19.94 -14.19
CA TYR A 83 16.39 -20.38 -15.38
C TYR A 83 16.91 -19.80 -16.70
N ASN A 84 17.66 -18.70 -16.69
CA ASN A 84 18.23 -18.10 -17.91
C ASN A 84 19.61 -18.68 -18.29
N PHE A 85 20.18 -19.58 -17.47
CA PHE A 85 21.48 -20.22 -17.71
C PHE A 85 21.35 -21.72 -18.10
N LEU A 86 20.12 -22.26 -18.09
CA LEU A 86 19.76 -23.57 -18.65
C LEU A 86 19.05 -23.39 -19.99
#